data_AF-A0A2E3UX22-F1
#
_entry.id   AF-A0A2E3UX22-F1
#
_cell.length_a   1.000
_cell.length_b   1.000
_cell.length_c   1.000
_cell.angle_alpha   90.00
_cell.angle_beta   90.00
_cell.angle_gamma   90.00
#
_symmetry.space_group_name_H-M   'P 1'
#
loop_
_entity.id
_entity.type
_entity.pdbx_description
1 polymer ?
#
loop_
_entity_poly.entity_id
_entity_poly.type
_entity_poly.pdbx_seq_one_letter_code
_entity_poly.pdbx_strand_id
1 'polypeptide(L)'
;MYMKDEGSTMLTKDLLSFKIQKKNISANLIEATDQDVLEVANKIISFFKNNLNHSYESLEKRLADHQPISKNSQIYFGFKKILFDLCTFEEVCEENTYEKRCKLIKNAQFLRQEKHFENMRAFQESFARQENKQFSSIAETLYSDLPERKTLTKLPIISAQDLIHRYNCAQIQGLLLRSSDVKIELKHSSISEKRYLFKQLKFHRLLPEVHKDIDKQLIFSINGPLSLFSQQQTYGLRIANFFPHLLNTKHWELSAQVNIKNKDAKLFISDQCKIESHYKSTQPYIPKEFSELISNFNKKSSTWKVSSGQNFLHIGRQSYCFADFLFTNKTNKDIHLEMFHRWHSSQLVDRIKTIKDRDDCPLILGICKQLKNKKELQPLINDSVKVKKFYYNDFPTSSSLLRFINETIK
;
A
#
# COMPACT_ATOMS: atom_id res chain seq x y z
N MET A 1 0.51 15.76 -7.25
CA MET A 1 1.50 14.82 -7.83
C MET A 1 0.97 13.43 -7.58
N TYR A 2 0.15 12.92 -8.48
CA TYR A 2 -0.39 11.56 -8.40
C TYR A 2 0.78 10.62 -8.72
N MET A 3 1.31 9.96 -7.70
CA MET A 3 2.17 8.79 -7.92
C MET A 3 1.32 7.80 -8.72
N LYS A 4 1.85 7.35 -9.87
CA LYS A 4 1.35 6.18 -10.60
C LYS A 4 0.97 5.11 -9.57
N ASP A 5 -0.20 4.50 -9.70
CA ASP A 5 -0.54 3.28 -8.96
C ASP A 5 0.69 2.37 -9.03
N GLU A 6 1.40 2.22 -7.90
CA GLU A 6 2.37 1.15 -7.74
C GLU A 6 1.54 -0.12 -7.77
N GLY A 7 1.32 -0.62 -8.99
CA GLY A 7 0.41 -1.71 -9.30
C GLY A 7 0.59 -2.83 -8.29
N SER A 8 -0.51 -3.21 -7.65
CA SER A 8 -0.48 -4.28 -6.68
C SER A 8 -0.09 -5.58 -7.39
N THR A 9 1.17 -5.97 -7.27
CA THR A 9 1.68 -7.19 -7.91
C THR A 9 1.16 -8.41 -7.16
N MET A 10 -0.05 -8.89 -7.47
CA MET A 10 -0.67 -10.02 -6.78
C MET A 10 -0.72 -11.26 -7.65
N LEU A 11 -0.42 -12.43 -7.10
CA LEU A 11 -0.49 -13.68 -7.86
C LEU A 11 -1.95 -14.05 -8.18
N THR A 12 -2.17 -14.60 -9.38
CA THR A 12 -3.46 -15.15 -9.79
C THR A 12 -3.76 -16.45 -9.03
N LYS A 13 -5.04 -16.85 -8.98
CA LYS A 13 -5.54 -17.96 -8.14
C LYS A 13 -4.81 -19.29 -8.38
N ASP A 14 -4.45 -19.55 -9.64
CA ASP A 14 -3.72 -20.72 -10.13
C ASP A 14 -2.24 -20.73 -9.71
N LEU A 15 -1.65 -19.55 -9.48
CA LEU A 15 -0.27 -19.40 -9.03
C LEU A 15 -0.13 -19.40 -7.50
N LEU A 16 -1.25 -19.44 -6.75
CA LEU A 16 -1.21 -19.53 -5.30
C LEU A 16 -0.78 -20.93 -4.85
N SER A 17 0.26 -20.99 -4.02
CA SER A 17 0.77 -22.22 -3.43
C SER A 17 0.47 -22.21 -1.93
N PHE A 18 -0.47 -23.06 -1.51
CA PHE A 18 -0.93 -23.13 -0.12
C PHE A 18 -1.39 -24.54 0.23
N LYS A 19 -1.48 -24.82 1.54
CA LYS A 19 -2.01 -26.05 2.11
C LYS A 19 -3.20 -25.72 3.01
N ILE A 20 -4.19 -26.60 3.01
CA ILE A 20 -5.33 -26.53 3.94
C ILE A 20 -5.28 -27.77 4.83
N GLN A 21 -5.19 -27.58 6.14
CA GLN A 21 -5.20 -28.65 7.13
C GLN A 21 -6.15 -28.28 8.27
N LYS A 22 -7.11 -29.14 8.60
CA LYS A 22 -8.05 -28.95 9.73
C LYS A 22 -8.68 -27.53 9.77
N LYS A 23 -9.14 -27.02 8.63
CA LYS A 23 -9.69 -25.66 8.43
C LYS A 23 -8.71 -24.49 8.62
N ASN A 24 -7.41 -24.74 8.73
CA ASN A 24 -6.38 -23.71 8.67
C ASN A 24 -5.73 -23.70 7.29
N ILE A 25 -5.45 -22.51 6.76
CA ILE A 25 -4.75 -22.31 5.50
C ILE A 25 -3.38 -21.67 5.76
N SER A 26 -2.33 -22.23 5.15
CA SER A 26 -0.98 -21.69 5.18
C SER A 26 -0.42 -21.60 3.76
N ALA A 27 0.23 -20.47 3.44
CA ALA A 27 0.97 -20.33 2.19
C ALA A 27 2.27 -21.15 2.27
N ASN A 28 2.68 -21.74 1.15
CA ASN A 28 3.98 -22.36 1.01
C ASN A 28 5.01 -21.26 0.70
N LEU A 29 5.51 -20.63 1.77
CA LEU A 29 6.54 -19.60 1.66
C LEU A 29 7.90 -20.22 1.34
N ILE A 30 8.73 -19.46 0.64
CA ILE A 30 10.07 -19.88 0.23
C ILE A 30 11.11 -19.20 1.13
N GLU A 31 12.15 -19.93 1.52
CA GLU A 31 13.30 -19.32 2.19
C GLU A 31 14.11 -18.49 1.20
N ALA A 32 14.37 -17.23 1.53
CA ALA A 32 15.07 -16.30 0.65
C ALA A 32 16.55 -16.69 0.40
N THR A 33 17.07 -17.66 1.15
CA THR A 33 18.43 -18.23 1.04
C THR A 33 18.50 -19.54 0.24
N ASP A 34 17.36 -20.09 -0.21
CA ASP A 34 17.30 -21.33 -0.98
C ASP A 34 18.02 -21.16 -2.33
N GLN A 35 19.12 -21.90 -2.52
CA GLN A 35 19.99 -21.77 -3.69
C GLN A 35 19.30 -22.21 -5.00
N ASP A 36 18.48 -23.27 -4.97
CA ASP A 36 17.75 -23.74 -6.15
C ASP A 36 16.78 -22.65 -6.63
N VAL A 37 16.11 -21.97 -5.69
CA VAL A 37 15.16 -20.91 -6.03
C VAL A 37 15.86 -19.61 -6.44
N LEU A 38 16.97 -19.26 -5.77
CA LEU A 38 17.80 -18.12 -6.15
C LEU A 38 18.34 -18.26 -7.58
N GLU A 39 18.72 -19.48 -8.00
CA GLU A 39 19.16 -19.72 -9.38
C GLU A 39 18.02 -19.47 -10.38
N VAL A 40 16.80 -19.96 -10.08
CA VAL A 40 15.62 -19.70 -10.93
C VAL A 40 15.29 -18.21 -11.01
N ALA A 41 15.34 -17.51 -9.89
CA ALA A 41 15.13 -16.06 -9.83
C ALA A 41 16.19 -15.29 -10.64
N ASN A 42 17.48 -15.66 -10.52
CA ASN A 42 18.54 -15.03 -11.30
C ASN A 42 18.42 -15.28 -12.80
N LYS A 43 18.04 -16.50 -13.20
CA LYS A 43 17.81 -16.86 -14.60
C LYS A 43 16.69 -16.01 -15.21
N ILE A 44 15.54 -15.90 -14.52
CA ILE A 44 14.42 -15.13 -15.07
C ILE A 44 14.70 -13.62 -15.07
N ILE A 45 15.35 -13.07 -14.05
CA ILE A 45 15.77 -11.66 -14.04
C ILE A 45 16.74 -11.39 -15.20
N SER A 46 17.72 -12.27 -15.41
CA SER A 46 18.69 -12.14 -16.53
C SER A 46 18.02 -12.25 -17.89
N PHE A 47 17.00 -13.10 -18.03
CA PHE A 47 16.20 -13.19 -19.25
C PHE A 47 15.57 -11.83 -19.60
N PHE A 48 14.88 -11.17 -18.66
CA PHE A 48 14.28 -9.87 -18.95
C PHE A 48 15.34 -8.81 -19.26
N LYS A 49 16.51 -8.84 -18.57
CA LYS A 49 17.61 -7.89 -18.83
C LYS A 49 18.13 -8.02 -20.27
N ASN A 50 18.24 -9.23 -20.78
CA ASN A 50 18.75 -9.51 -22.12
C ASN A 50 17.72 -9.34 -23.25
N ASN A 51 16.44 -9.13 -22.92
CA ASN A 51 15.35 -9.00 -23.89
C ASN A 51 14.63 -7.65 -23.79
N LEU A 52 15.36 -6.58 -23.43
CA LEU A 52 14.88 -5.21 -23.62
C LEU A 52 14.42 -4.97 -25.07
N ASN A 53 13.48 -4.05 -25.25
CA ASN A 53 12.93 -3.66 -26.55
C ASN A 53 12.17 -4.78 -27.31
N HIS A 54 11.86 -5.90 -26.67
CA HIS A 54 10.97 -6.91 -27.23
C HIS A 54 9.52 -6.66 -26.81
N SER A 55 8.57 -7.06 -27.67
CA SER A 55 7.14 -6.98 -27.35
C SER A 55 6.75 -7.95 -26.24
N TYR A 56 5.68 -7.62 -25.52
CA TYR A 56 5.07 -8.49 -24.51
C TYR A 56 4.82 -9.91 -25.04
N GLU A 57 4.19 -10.03 -26.22
CA GLU A 57 3.92 -11.30 -26.89
C GLU A 57 5.20 -12.12 -27.17
N SER A 58 6.25 -11.45 -27.64
CA SER A 58 7.53 -12.10 -27.98
C SER A 58 8.21 -12.64 -26.73
N LEU A 59 8.20 -11.86 -25.64
CA LEU A 59 8.72 -12.28 -24.34
C LEU A 59 7.94 -13.47 -23.78
N GLU A 60 6.62 -13.46 -23.87
CA GLU A 60 5.78 -14.58 -23.42
C GLU A 60 6.10 -15.88 -24.14
N LYS A 61 6.23 -15.84 -25.48
CA LYS A 61 6.60 -17.00 -26.29
C LYS A 61 7.97 -17.53 -25.93
N ARG A 62 8.99 -16.66 -25.89
CA ARG A 62 10.37 -17.04 -25.54
C ARG A 62 10.48 -17.62 -24.13
N LEU A 63 9.75 -17.08 -23.15
CA LEU A 63 9.73 -17.64 -21.80
C LEU A 63 9.08 -19.03 -21.75
N ALA A 64 8.08 -19.30 -22.59
CA ALA A 64 7.47 -20.62 -22.67
C ALA A 64 8.47 -21.69 -23.14
N ASP A 65 9.33 -21.35 -24.11
CA ASP A 65 10.37 -22.25 -24.62
C ASP A 65 11.47 -22.56 -23.58
N HIS A 66 11.67 -21.67 -22.60
CA HIS A 66 12.67 -21.79 -21.54
C HIS A 66 12.08 -22.19 -20.18
N GLN A 67 10.88 -22.78 -20.17
CA GLN A 67 10.22 -23.19 -18.93
C GLN A 67 10.99 -24.34 -18.25
N PRO A 68 11.30 -24.24 -16.94
CA PRO A 68 11.97 -25.33 -16.24
C PRO A 68 11.03 -26.53 -16.04
N ILE A 69 11.46 -27.71 -16.49
CA ILE A 69 10.82 -29.00 -16.21
C ILE A 69 11.31 -29.48 -14.84
N SER A 70 10.91 -28.78 -13.77
CA SER A 70 11.36 -29.08 -12.41
C SER A 70 10.25 -28.91 -11.37
N LYS A 71 10.52 -29.36 -10.15
CA LYS A 71 9.73 -29.10 -8.93
C LYS A 71 9.42 -27.60 -8.72
N ASN A 72 10.20 -26.70 -9.32
CA ASN A 72 10.08 -25.25 -9.15
C ASN A 72 9.29 -24.56 -10.27
N SER A 73 8.60 -25.30 -11.15
CA SER A 73 7.81 -24.73 -12.25
C SER A 73 6.75 -23.73 -11.78
N GLN A 74 6.03 -24.02 -10.69
CA GLN A 74 5.04 -23.09 -10.12
C GLN A 74 5.68 -21.78 -9.63
N ILE A 75 6.87 -21.88 -9.03
CA ILE A 75 7.64 -20.73 -8.54
C ILE A 75 8.09 -19.86 -9.73
N TYR A 76 8.59 -20.50 -10.79
CA TYR A 76 8.98 -19.82 -12.03
C TYR A 76 7.81 -19.02 -12.63
N PHE A 77 6.60 -19.60 -12.70
CA PHE A 77 5.42 -18.88 -13.18
C PHE A 77 5.03 -17.71 -12.28
N GLY A 78 5.16 -17.87 -10.97
CA GLY A 78 4.98 -16.77 -10.02
C GLY A 78 5.97 -15.63 -10.26
N PHE A 79 7.26 -15.93 -10.41
CA PHE A 79 8.29 -14.94 -10.73
C PHE A 79 8.05 -14.28 -12.10
N LYS A 80 7.70 -15.06 -13.12
CA LYS A 80 7.33 -14.55 -14.46
C LYS A 80 6.26 -13.49 -14.30
N LYS A 81 5.16 -13.84 -13.64
CA LYS A 81 4.02 -12.96 -13.40
C LYS A 81 4.43 -11.68 -12.66
N ILE A 82 5.20 -11.81 -11.58
CA ILE A 82 5.66 -10.67 -10.78
C ILE A 82 6.53 -9.72 -11.60
N LEU A 83 7.45 -10.26 -12.41
CA LEU A 83 8.32 -9.42 -13.25
C LEU A 83 7.54 -8.71 -14.35
N PHE A 84 6.59 -9.37 -15.01
CA PHE A 84 5.72 -8.72 -15.99
C PHE A 84 4.95 -7.54 -15.39
N ASP A 85 4.40 -7.69 -14.19
CA ASP A 85 3.70 -6.62 -13.48
C ASP A 85 4.60 -5.45 -13.07
N LEU A 86 5.88 -5.72 -12.76
CA LEU A 86 6.83 -4.71 -12.30
C LEU A 86 7.54 -3.99 -13.45
N CYS A 87 7.55 -4.59 -14.63
CA CYS A 87 8.14 -4.03 -15.84
C CYS A 87 7.26 -2.92 -16.44
N THR A 88 7.89 -1.94 -17.08
CA THR A 88 7.17 -0.94 -17.87
C THR A 88 7.12 -1.38 -19.32
N PHE A 89 5.90 -1.46 -19.85
CA PHE A 89 5.62 -1.70 -21.26
C PHE A 89 5.01 -0.44 -21.87
N GLU A 90 5.63 0.07 -22.94
CA GLU A 90 5.18 1.29 -23.62
C GLU A 90 4.64 0.96 -25.01
N GLU A 91 3.65 1.74 -25.43
CA GLU A 91 3.09 1.65 -26.77
C GLU A 91 4.09 2.23 -27.77
N VAL A 92 4.38 1.47 -28.83
CA VAL A 92 5.24 1.90 -29.94
C VAL A 92 4.39 2.19 -31.18
N CYS A 93 3.10 2.53 -30.98
CA CYS A 93 2.18 2.78 -32.07
C CYS A 93 2.19 4.24 -32.51
N GLU A 94 1.93 4.48 -33.78
CA GLU A 94 1.77 5.84 -34.29
C GLU A 94 0.49 6.49 -33.76
N GLU A 95 0.44 7.82 -33.72
CA GLU A 95 -0.81 8.55 -33.47
C GLU A 95 -1.89 8.12 -34.49
N ASN A 96 -3.13 8.02 -34.01
CA ASN A 96 -4.31 7.62 -34.79
C ASN A 96 -4.22 6.21 -35.41
N THR A 97 -3.52 5.27 -34.75
CA THR A 97 -3.41 3.87 -35.20
C THR A 97 -4.77 3.24 -35.52
N TYR A 98 -5.81 3.51 -34.71
CA TYR A 98 -7.18 3.06 -34.97
C TYR A 98 -7.73 3.58 -36.32
N GLU A 99 -7.60 4.88 -36.59
CA GLU A 99 -8.09 5.49 -37.83
C GLU A 99 -7.32 4.99 -39.05
N LYS A 100 -5.99 4.88 -38.92
CA LYS A 100 -5.11 4.31 -39.94
C LYS A 100 -5.51 2.88 -40.28
N ARG A 101 -5.75 2.04 -39.25
CA ARG A 101 -6.25 0.67 -39.41
C ARG A 101 -7.60 0.64 -40.13
N CYS A 102 -8.55 1.49 -39.75
CA CYS A 102 -9.85 1.58 -40.42
C CYS A 102 -9.71 1.96 -41.90
N LYS A 103 -8.82 2.91 -42.22
CA LYS A 103 -8.52 3.31 -43.60
C LYS A 103 -7.91 2.16 -44.40
N LEU A 104 -6.91 1.48 -43.85
CA LEU A 104 -6.26 0.33 -44.48
C LEU A 104 -7.26 -0.80 -44.79
N ILE A 105 -8.14 -1.12 -43.84
CA ILE A 105 -9.17 -2.14 -44.02
C ILE A 105 -10.16 -1.75 -45.12
N LYS A 106 -10.62 -0.48 -45.14
CA LYS A 106 -11.51 0.02 -46.19
C LYS A 106 -10.84 -0.03 -47.58
N ASN A 107 -9.59 0.39 -47.67
CA ASN A 107 -8.82 0.34 -48.92
C ASN A 107 -8.62 -1.09 -49.41
N ALA A 108 -8.32 -2.02 -48.50
CA ALA A 108 -8.20 -3.45 -48.81
C ALA A 108 -9.52 -4.05 -49.31
N GLN A 109 -10.64 -3.67 -48.70
CA GLN A 109 -11.97 -4.08 -49.12
C GLN A 109 -12.29 -3.57 -50.52
N PHE A 110 -12.07 -2.28 -50.78
CA PHE A 110 -12.30 -1.66 -52.07
C PHE A 110 -11.47 -2.33 -53.17
N LEU A 111 -10.18 -2.55 -52.94
CA LEU A 111 -9.28 -3.21 -53.89
C LEU A 111 -9.77 -4.63 -54.25
N ARG A 112 -10.30 -5.38 -53.28
CA ARG A 112 -10.87 -6.72 -53.51
C ARG A 112 -12.21 -6.72 -54.25
N GLN A 113 -12.95 -5.61 -54.21
CA GLN A 113 -14.19 -5.45 -54.97
C GLN A 113 -13.90 -5.07 -56.43
N GLU A 114 -12.88 -4.24 -56.67
CA GLU A 114 -12.53 -3.78 -58.02
C GLU A 114 -11.75 -4.82 -58.86
N LYS A 115 -10.97 -5.69 -58.21
CA LYS A 115 -10.07 -6.62 -58.90
C LYS A 115 -10.20 -8.03 -58.36
N HIS A 116 -10.24 -9.00 -59.28
CA HIS A 116 -10.06 -10.40 -58.94
C HIS A 116 -8.56 -10.70 -58.76
N PHE A 117 -8.20 -11.38 -57.68
CA PHE A 117 -6.83 -11.81 -57.40
C PHE A 117 -6.75 -13.33 -57.43
N GLU A 118 -5.81 -13.86 -58.20
CA GLU A 118 -5.60 -15.32 -58.33
C GLU A 118 -5.15 -15.97 -57.03
N ASN A 119 -4.41 -15.24 -56.19
CA ASN A 119 -3.92 -15.72 -54.90
C ASN A 119 -3.66 -14.56 -53.92
N MET A 120 -3.37 -14.91 -52.66
CA MET A 120 -3.10 -13.93 -51.59
C MET A 120 -1.88 -13.06 -51.87
N ARG A 121 -0.84 -13.60 -52.51
CA ARG A 121 0.40 -12.87 -52.80
C ARG A 121 0.15 -11.75 -53.83
N ALA A 122 -0.61 -12.03 -54.88
CA ALA A 122 -1.01 -11.03 -55.88
C ALA A 122 -1.81 -9.89 -55.23
N PHE A 123 -2.70 -10.21 -54.29
CA PHE A 123 -3.40 -9.20 -53.49
C PHE A 123 -2.43 -8.37 -52.63
N GLN A 124 -1.52 -9.01 -51.89
CA GLN A 124 -0.55 -8.33 -51.02
C GLN A 124 0.36 -7.38 -51.81
N GLU A 125 0.84 -7.81 -52.97
CA GLU A 125 1.68 -6.99 -53.86
C GLU A 125 0.90 -5.80 -54.43
N SER A 126 -0.34 -6.00 -54.86
CA SER A 126 -1.20 -4.91 -55.35
C SER A 126 -1.56 -3.92 -54.24
N PHE A 127 -1.88 -4.42 -53.04
CA PHE A 127 -2.23 -3.59 -51.89
C PHE A 127 -1.02 -2.78 -51.39
N ALA A 128 0.16 -3.41 -51.31
CA ALA A 128 1.41 -2.73 -50.98
C ALA A 128 1.74 -1.57 -51.93
N ARG A 129 1.52 -1.76 -53.24
CA ARG A 129 1.69 -0.71 -54.25
C ARG A 129 0.70 0.44 -54.05
N GLN A 130 -0.57 0.13 -53.77
CA GLN A 130 -1.60 1.15 -53.52
C GLN A 130 -1.32 1.98 -52.27
N GLU A 131 -0.88 1.34 -51.18
CA GLU A 131 -0.57 2.02 -49.92
C GLU A 131 0.84 2.64 -49.87
N ASN A 132 1.63 2.47 -50.94
CA ASN A 132 3.03 2.89 -51.04
C ASN A 132 3.89 2.43 -49.84
N LYS A 133 3.65 1.21 -49.36
CA LYS A 133 4.32 0.60 -48.20
C LYS A 133 4.49 -0.89 -48.43
N GLN A 134 5.55 -1.48 -47.89
CA GLN A 134 5.69 -2.94 -47.88
C GLN A 134 4.54 -3.57 -47.08
N PHE A 135 3.95 -4.65 -47.61
CA PHE A 135 2.84 -5.34 -46.95
C PHE A 135 3.21 -5.81 -45.53
N SER A 136 4.46 -6.26 -45.33
CA SER A 136 5.01 -6.64 -44.03
C SER A 136 4.94 -5.50 -43.00
N SER A 137 5.39 -4.30 -43.38
CA SER A 137 5.34 -3.11 -42.52
C SER A 137 3.90 -2.70 -42.18
N ILE A 138 2.98 -2.83 -43.14
CA ILE A 138 1.54 -2.60 -42.88
C ILE A 138 1.02 -3.62 -41.86
N ALA A 139 1.33 -4.91 -42.05
CA ALA A 139 0.87 -5.98 -41.16
C ALA A 139 1.42 -5.82 -39.72
N GLU A 140 2.67 -5.41 -39.57
CA GLU A 140 3.32 -5.18 -38.27
C GLU A 140 2.69 -4.00 -37.51
N THR A 141 2.33 -2.92 -38.22
CA THR A 141 1.82 -1.68 -37.61
C THR A 141 0.31 -1.69 -37.40
N LEU A 142 -0.44 -2.54 -38.12
CA LEU A 142 -1.91 -2.58 -38.15
C LEU A 142 -2.54 -2.67 -36.76
N TYR A 143 -1.92 -3.44 -35.87
CA TYR A 143 -2.40 -3.70 -34.51
C TYR A 143 -1.35 -3.31 -33.45
N SER A 144 -0.50 -2.35 -33.76
CA SER A 144 0.57 -1.88 -32.85
C SER A 144 0.03 -1.27 -31.55
N ASP A 145 -1.25 -0.91 -31.51
CA ASP A 145 -1.98 -0.41 -30.35
C ASP A 145 -2.48 -1.50 -29.38
N LEU A 146 -2.33 -2.79 -29.72
CA LEU A 146 -2.71 -3.89 -28.84
C LEU A 146 -1.75 -4.03 -27.63
N PRO A 147 -2.25 -4.37 -26.43
CA PRO A 147 -1.42 -4.57 -25.23
C PRO A 147 -0.25 -5.55 -25.43
N GLU A 148 -0.46 -6.62 -26.20
CA GLU A 148 0.52 -7.66 -26.49
C GLU A 148 1.67 -7.15 -27.38
N ARG A 149 1.46 -6.03 -28.10
CA ARG A 149 2.48 -5.36 -28.93
C ARG A 149 3.30 -4.33 -28.16
N LYS A 150 2.92 -3.98 -26.93
CA LYS A 150 3.69 -3.05 -26.11
C LYS A 150 5.09 -3.61 -25.86
N THR A 151 6.07 -2.71 -25.89
CA THR A 151 7.49 -3.06 -25.83
C THR A 151 8.03 -2.85 -24.43
N LEU A 152 8.85 -3.80 -23.95
CA LEU A 152 9.53 -3.67 -22.67
C LEU A 152 10.59 -2.56 -22.74
N THR A 153 10.35 -1.45 -22.04
CA THR A 153 11.26 -0.29 -22.02
C THR A 153 12.04 -0.16 -20.71
N LYS A 154 11.47 -0.65 -19.59
CA LYS A 154 12.10 -0.53 -18.28
C LYS A 154 11.92 -1.77 -17.42
N LEU A 155 13.01 -2.20 -16.80
CA LEU A 155 13.01 -3.22 -15.76
C LEU A 155 12.99 -2.61 -14.35
N PRO A 156 12.39 -3.29 -13.37
CA PRO A 156 12.60 -2.97 -11.96
C PRO A 156 14.05 -3.26 -11.56
N ILE A 157 14.58 -2.45 -10.64
CA ILE A 157 15.82 -2.78 -9.92
C ILE A 157 15.41 -3.72 -8.79
N ILE A 158 15.64 -5.03 -8.99
CA ILE A 158 15.27 -6.07 -8.03
C ILE A 158 16.34 -7.16 -8.00
N SER A 159 16.75 -7.59 -6.80
CA SER A 159 17.63 -8.74 -6.62
C SER A 159 16.83 -10.05 -6.64
N ALA A 160 17.52 -11.18 -6.79
CA ALA A 160 16.86 -12.50 -6.68
C ALA A 160 16.21 -12.70 -5.31
N GLN A 161 16.86 -12.24 -4.24
CA GLN A 161 16.34 -12.32 -2.88
C GLN A 161 15.09 -11.45 -2.71
N ASP A 162 15.12 -10.21 -3.20
CA ASP A 162 13.96 -9.31 -3.17
C ASP A 162 12.78 -9.85 -3.99
N LEU A 163 13.05 -10.54 -5.11
CA LEU A 163 12.02 -11.20 -5.90
C LEU A 163 11.35 -12.34 -5.13
N ILE A 164 12.11 -13.11 -4.35
CA ILE A 164 11.55 -14.14 -3.45
C ILE A 164 10.68 -13.50 -2.36
N HIS A 165 11.13 -12.41 -1.73
CA HIS A 165 10.32 -11.68 -0.76
C HIS A 165 9.04 -11.12 -1.39
N ARG A 166 9.13 -10.58 -2.61
CA ARG A 166 7.98 -10.11 -3.39
C ARG A 166 7.00 -11.24 -3.69
N TYR A 167 7.50 -12.42 -4.05
CA TYR A 167 6.68 -13.61 -4.29
C TYR A 167 5.98 -14.09 -3.02
N ASN A 168 6.69 -14.22 -1.91
CA ASN A 168 6.11 -14.61 -0.63
C ASN A 168 5.04 -13.61 -0.17
N CYS A 169 5.31 -12.31 -0.32
CA CYS A 169 4.35 -11.26 -0.06
C CYS A 169 3.09 -11.46 -0.94
N ALA A 170 3.28 -11.66 -2.24
CA ALA A 170 2.18 -11.85 -3.20
C ALA A 170 1.37 -13.13 -2.96
N GLN A 171 1.98 -14.20 -2.42
CA GLN A 171 1.26 -15.39 -1.96
C GLN A 171 0.28 -15.06 -0.84
N ILE A 172 0.72 -14.31 0.17
CA ILE A 172 -0.15 -13.88 1.27
C ILE A 172 -1.24 -12.92 0.79
N GLN A 173 -0.87 -11.92 -0.02
CA GLN A 173 -1.82 -10.97 -0.62
C GLN A 173 -2.91 -11.71 -1.42
N GLY A 174 -2.51 -12.75 -2.17
CA GLY A 174 -3.41 -13.62 -2.92
C GLY A 174 -4.46 -14.35 -2.08
N LEU A 175 -4.12 -14.70 -0.83
CA LEU A 175 -5.06 -15.28 0.14
C LEU A 175 -5.94 -14.20 0.78
N LEU A 176 -5.36 -13.06 1.14
CA LEU A 176 -6.07 -11.91 1.73
C LEU A 176 -7.08 -11.26 0.78
N LEU A 177 -6.90 -11.39 -0.54
CA LEU A 177 -7.90 -10.98 -1.53
C LEU A 177 -9.30 -11.57 -1.27
N ARG A 178 -9.37 -12.71 -0.60
CA ARG A 178 -10.62 -13.42 -0.29
C ARG A 178 -10.88 -13.50 1.21
N SER A 179 -10.28 -12.59 1.98
CA SER A 179 -10.48 -12.56 3.42
C SER A 179 -11.71 -11.76 3.83
N SER A 180 -12.41 -12.24 4.85
CA SER A 180 -13.29 -11.47 5.73
C SER A 180 -12.71 -11.44 7.15
N ASP A 181 -13.17 -10.48 7.96
CA ASP A 181 -12.90 -10.42 9.40
C ASP A 181 -11.41 -10.55 9.75
N VAL A 182 -10.63 -9.55 9.34
CA VAL A 182 -9.18 -9.55 9.59
C VAL A 182 -8.92 -8.94 10.96
N LYS A 183 -8.31 -9.73 11.85
CA LYS A 183 -7.83 -9.27 13.15
C LYS A 183 -6.32 -9.08 13.08
N ILE A 184 -5.84 -7.94 13.53
CA ILE A 184 -4.42 -7.61 13.64
C ILE A 184 -4.09 -7.31 15.10
N GLU A 185 -3.03 -7.93 15.57
CA GLU A 185 -2.45 -7.69 16.89
C GLU A 185 -1.03 -7.20 16.73
N LEU A 186 -0.74 -6.04 17.30
CA LEU A 186 0.58 -5.42 17.31
C LEU A 186 1.14 -5.52 18.73
N LYS A 187 2.27 -6.20 18.89
CA LYS A 187 2.92 -6.42 20.20
C LYS A 187 4.10 -5.45 20.33
N HIS A 188 4.27 -4.84 21.49
CA HIS A 188 5.39 -3.92 21.79
C HIS A 188 5.62 -2.81 20.75
N SER A 189 4.57 -2.41 20.02
CA SER A 189 4.71 -1.46 18.91
C SER A 189 4.84 -0.03 19.41
N SER A 190 5.81 0.68 18.86
CA SER A 190 6.03 2.10 19.11
C SER A 190 4.87 2.96 18.56
N ILE A 191 4.75 4.17 19.09
CA ILE A 191 3.74 5.16 18.67
C ILE A 191 3.92 5.50 17.19
N SER A 192 5.16 5.60 16.75
CA SER A 192 5.53 5.84 15.35
C SER A 192 5.04 4.72 14.42
N GLU A 193 5.20 3.45 14.81
CA GLU A 193 4.69 2.30 14.05
C GLU A 193 3.16 2.31 13.99
N LYS A 194 2.49 2.54 15.14
CA LYS A 194 1.03 2.67 15.20
C LYS A 194 0.52 3.79 14.30
N ARG A 195 1.12 4.98 14.36
CA ARG A 195 0.78 6.14 13.52
C ARG A 195 0.96 5.85 12.04
N TYR A 196 2.08 5.24 11.66
CA TYR A 196 2.33 4.83 10.28
C TYR A 196 1.25 3.86 9.80
N LEU A 197 0.99 2.79 10.52
CA LEU A 197 0.00 1.80 10.11
C LEU A 197 -1.40 2.39 9.99
N PHE A 198 -1.85 3.21 10.95
CA PHE A 198 -3.18 3.81 10.88
C PHE A 198 -3.30 4.86 9.78
N LYS A 199 -2.21 5.56 9.45
CA LYS A 199 -2.14 6.40 8.25
C LYS A 199 -2.32 5.54 6.99
N GLN A 200 -1.66 4.38 6.92
CA GLN A 200 -1.81 3.45 5.79
C GLN A 200 -3.21 2.82 5.73
N LEU A 201 -3.84 2.49 6.87
CA LEU A 201 -5.24 2.05 6.91
C LEU A 201 -6.17 3.11 6.33
N LYS A 202 -6.00 4.39 6.72
CA LYS A 202 -6.77 5.51 6.16
C LYS A 202 -6.51 5.68 4.66
N PHE A 203 -5.25 5.58 4.21
CA PHE A 203 -4.88 5.66 2.80
C PHE A 203 -5.57 4.57 1.97
N HIS A 204 -5.55 3.34 2.45
CA HIS A 204 -6.23 2.20 1.84
C HIS A 204 -7.75 2.17 2.08
N ARG A 205 -8.30 3.20 2.74
CA ARG A 205 -9.74 3.35 3.06
C ARG A 205 -10.28 2.12 3.81
N LEU A 206 -9.48 1.63 4.75
CA LEU A 206 -9.83 0.58 5.69
C LEU A 206 -10.25 1.24 7.01
N LEU A 207 -11.32 0.73 7.61
CA LEU A 207 -11.91 1.26 8.84
C LEU A 207 -11.63 0.27 9.97
N PRO A 208 -10.53 0.44 10.73
CA PRO A 208 -10.22 -0.45 11.82
C PRO A 208 -11.12 -0.21 13.05
N GLU A 209 -11.57 -1.28 13.68
CA GLU A 209 -12.23 -1.26 14.98
C GLU A 209 -11.22 -1.66 16.04
N VAL A 210 -10.85 -0.73 16.92
CA VAL A 210 -9.85 -0.98 17.97
C VAL A 210 -10.53 -1.62 19.18
N HIS A 211 -10.10 -2.82 19.54
CA HIS A 211 -10.64 -3.61 20.65
C HIS A 211 -9.84 -3.44 21.94
N LYS A 212 -8.52 -3.27 21.83
CA LYS A 212 -7.61 -3.15 22.97
C LYS A 212 -6.43 -2.26 22.61
N ASP A 213 -6.08 -1.32 23.48
CA ASP A 213 -4.76 -0.67 23.49
C ASP A 213 -4.27 -0.50 24.93
N ILE A 214 -3.63 -1.55 25.45
CA ILE A 214 -3.13 -1.60 26.83
C ILE A 214 -1.71 -2.17 26.78
N ASP A 215 -0.77 -1.59 27.54
CA ASP A 215 0.59 -2.10 27.72
C ASP A 215 1.34 -2.45 26.42
N LYS A 216 1.33 -1.52 25.46
CA LYS A 216 1.98 -1.67 24.14
C LYS A 216 1.41 -2.81 23.28
N GLN A 217 0.25 -3.36 23.62
CA GLN A 217 -0.52 -4.28 22.78
C GLN A 217 -1.70 -3.56 22.16
N LEU A 218 -1.70 -3.43 20.84
CA LEU A 218 -2.82 -2.87 20.09
C LEU A 218 -3.51 -4.00 19.31
N ILE A 219 -4.79 -4.22 19.57
CA ILE A 219 -5.62 -5.20 18.88
C ILE A 219 -6.73 -4.45 18.17
N PHE A 220 -6.84 -4.67 16.85
CA PHE A 220 -7.91 -4.10 16.06
C PHE A 220 -8.38 -5.10 15.00
N SER A 221 -9.64 -4.99 14.58
CA SER A 221 -10.18 -5.72 13.44
C SER A 221 -10.46 -4.79 12.28
N ILE A 222 -10.44 -5.34 11.08
CA ILE A 222 -10.78 -4.69 9.82
C ILE A 222 -11.95 -5.50 9.28
N ASN A 223 -13.16 -5.02 9.58
CA ASN A 223 -14.40 -5.67 9.17
C ASN A 223 -14.99 -4.90 7.99
N GLY A 224 -15.41 -5.61 6.94
CA GLY A 224 -16.18 -5.00 5.86
C GLY A 224 -17.55 -4.57 6.41
N PRO A 225 -18.06 -3.37 6.09
CA PRO A 225 -19.47 -3.03 6.30
C PRO A 225 -20.38 -4.16 5.81
N LEU A 226 -21.44 -4.48 6.58
CA LEU A 226 -22.43 -5.51 6.24
C LEU A 226 -23.04 -5.35 4.83
N SER A 227 -23.07 -4.14 4.28
CA SER A 227 -23.50 -3.80 2.92
C SER A 227 -22.48 -4.11 1.81
N LEU A 228 -21.19 -4.26 2.13
CA LEU A 228 -20.12 -4.60 1.18
C LEU A 228 -19.91 -6.11 1.02
N PHE A 229 -20.71 -6.94 1.70
CA PHE A 229 -20.67 -8.40 1.54
C PHE A 229 -21.11 -8.87 0.14
N SER A 230 -21.72 -8.00 -0.67
CA SER A 230 -21.96 -8.21 -2.10
C SER A 230 -20.75 -7.86 -3.01
N GLN A 231 -19.73 -7.16 -2.49
CA GLN A 231 -18.52 -6.71 -3.20
C GLN A 231 -17.22 -7.12 -2.49
N GLN A 232 -17.15 -8.35 -1.97
CA GLN A 232 -16.02 -8.89 -1.19
C GLN A 232 -14.63 -8.67 -1.84
N GLN A 233 -14.57 -8.64 -3.18
CA GLN A 233 -13.31 -8.48 -3.91
C GLN A 233 -12.66 -7.10 -3.75
N THR A 234 -13.44 -6.02 -3.61
CA THR A 234 -12.87 -4.66 -3.50
C THR A 234 -12.28 -4.40 -2.13
N TYR A 235 -12.85 -5.01 -1.08
CA TYR A 235 -12.36 -4.90 0.29
C TYR A 235 -11.14 -5.80 0.54
N GLY A 236 -11.19 -7.05 0.08
CA GLY A 236 -10.04 -7.96 0.12
C GLY A 236 -8.83 -7.40 -0.62
N LEU A 237 -9.03 -6.70 -1.75
CA LEU A 237 -7.95 -5.99 -2.46
C LEU A 237 -7.29 -4.90 -1.60
N ARG A 238 -8.08 -4.12 -0.84
CA ARG A 238 -7.54 -3.09 0.06
C ARG A 238 -6.73 -3.70 1.20
N ILE A 239 -7.21 -4.80 1.79
CA ILE A 239 -6.47 -5.54 2.83
C ILE A 239 -5.16 -6.08 2.28
N ALA A 240 -5.21 -6.72 1.10
CA ALA A 240 -4.03 -7.26 0.45
C ALA A 240 -3.02 -6.16 0.08
N ASN A 241 -3.47 -4.97 -0.33
CA ASN A 241 -2.59 -3.81 -0.55
C ASN A 241 -2.07 -3.17 0.74
N PHE A 242 -2.78 -3.33 1.84
CA PHE A 242 -2.32 -2.88 3.16
C PHE A 242 -1.24 -3.80 3.75
N PHE A 243 -1.32 -5.12 3.52
CA PHE A 243 -0.44 -6.12 4.13
C PHE A 243 1.07 -5.81 4.07
N PRO A 244 1.65 -5.32 2.95
CA PRO A 244 3.07 -5.00 2.91
C PRO A 244 3.47 -3.85 3.85
N HIS A 245 2.54 -2.99 4.27
CA HIS A 245 2.82 -2.00 5.32
C HIS A 245 2.88 -2.64 6.71
N LEU A 246 2.10 -3.71 6.95
CA LEU A 246 2.16 -4.47 8.20
C LEU A 246 3.53 -5.13 8.38
N LEU A 247 4.12 -5.65 7.30
CA LEU A 247 5.46 -6.23 7.28
C LEU A 247 6.56 -5.27 7.80
N ASN A 248 6.34 -3.95 7.76
CA ASN A 248 7.28 -2.96 8.29
C ASN A 248 7.18 -2.75 9.81
N THR A 249 6.34 -3.53 10.50
CA THR A 249 6.18 -3.50 11.96
C THR A 249 6.93 -4.66 12.58
N LYS A 250 7.55 -4.46 13.75
CA LYS A 250 8.45 -5.47 14.34
C LYS A 250 7.77 -6.75 14.82
N HIS A 251 6.69 -6.62 15.60
CA HIS A 251 6.00 -7.76 16.20
C HIS A 251 4.51 -7.64 15.93
N TRP A 252 4.00 -8.53 15.08
CA TRP A 252 2.60 -8.49 14.65
C TRP A 252 2.07 -9.89 14.38
N GLU A 253 0.77 -10.04 14.58
CA GLU A 253 0.01 -11.23 14.23
C GLU A 253 -1.22 -10.80 13.43
N LEU A 254 -1.51 -11.53 12.37
CA LEU A 254 -2.69 -11.36 11.53
C LEU A 254 -3.47 -12.67 11.51
N SER A 255 -4.75 -12.59 11.84
CA SER A 255 -5.71 -13.68 11.66
C SER A 255 -6.81 -13.22 10.73
N ALA A 256 -7.20 -14.07 9.77
CA ALA A 256 -8.27 -13.75 8.82
C ALA A 256 -9.12 -14.98 8.52
N GLN A 257 -10.42 -14.79 8.33
CA GLN A 257 -11.24 -15.81 7.68
C GLN A 257 -11.06 -15.67 6.18
N VAL A 258 -10.80 -16.76 5.46
CA VAL A 258 -10.56 -16.75 4.01
C VAL A 258 -11.46 -17.77 3.36
N ASN A 259 -12.18 -17.34 2.32
CA ASN A 259 -12.93 -18.26 1.46
C ASN A 259 -12.12 -18.56 0.20
N ILE A 260 -11.64 -19.80 0.05
CA ILE A 260 -10.88 -20.21 -1.13
C ILE A 260 -11.39 -21.53 -1.68
N LYS A 261 -11.66 -21.56 -2.99
CA LYS A 261 -12.26 -22.73 -3.66
C LYS A 261 -13.56 -23.19 -2.97
N ASN A 262 -14.41 -22.24 -2.56
CA ASN A 262 -15.67 -22.47 -1.84
C ASN A 262 -15.49 -23.20 -0.50
N LYS A 263 -14.32 -23.05 0.14
CA LYS A 263 -14.04 -23.58 1.47
C LYS A 263 -13.58 -22.46 2.39
N ASP A 264 -14.23 -22.36 3.54
CA ASP A 264 -13.81 -21.45 4.59
C ASP A 264 -12.63 -22.04 5.36
N ALA A 265 -11.58 -21.24 5.48
CA ALA A 265 -10.39 -21.57 6.24
C ALA A 265 -9.90 -20.35 7.03
N LYS A 266 -9.17 -20.60 8.11
CA LYS A 266 -8.51 -19.55 8.89
C LYS A 266 -7.07 -19.40 8.45
N LEU A 267 -6.69 -18.19 8.06
CA LEU A 267 -5.32 -17.80 7.80
C LEU A 267 -4.73 -17.19 9.07
N PHE A 268 -3.56 -17.68 9.49
CA PHE A 268 -2.77 -17.09 10.57
C PHE A 268 -1.35 -16.84 10.07
N ILE A 269 -0.86 -15.63 10.26
CA ILE A 269 0.49 -15.21 9.86
C ILE A 269 1.02 -14.23 10.91
N SER A 270 2.30 -14.29 11.21
CA SER A 270 2.98 -13.36 12.10
C SER A 270 4.31 -12.88 11.53
N ASP A 271 5.03 -12.03 12.26
CA ASP A 271 6.39 -11.60 11.95
C ASP A 271 7.38 -12.77 11.76
N GLN A 272 7.05 -13.98 12.22
CA GLN A 272 7.84 -15.19 11.99
C GLN A 272 7.93 -15.62 10.51
N CYS A 273 7.06 -15.09 9.63
CA CYS A 273 7.13 -15.38 8.20
C CYS A 273 8.41 -14.86 7.52
N LYS A 274 9.14 -13.94 8.17
CA LYS A 274 10.41 -13.35 7.67
C LYS A 274 10.31 -12.80 6.24
N ILE A 275 9.13 -12.32 5.85
CA ILE A 275 8.93 -11.65 4.56
C ILE A 275 9.35 -10.19 4.72
N GLU A 276 10.29 -9.75 3.89
CA GLU A 276 10.67 -8.34 3.82
C GLU A 276 9.68 -7.56 2.94
N SER A 277 9.31 -6.37 3.38
CA SER A 277 8.46 -5.49 2.60
C SER A 277 9.24 -4.85 1.45
N HIS A 278 8.57 -4.70 0.31
CA HIS A 278 9.06 -3.89 -0.81
C HIS A 278 8.89 -2.38 -0.54
N TYR A 279 8.11 -1.99 0.47
CA TYR A 279 8.04 -0.60 0.93
C TYR A 279 9.16 -0.30 1.90
N LYS A 280 9.89 0.80 1.69
CA LYS A 280 10.91 1.26 2.63
C LYS A 280 10.30 1.50 4.01
N SER A 281 10.87 0.88 5.04
CA SER A 281 10.56 1.21 6.43
C SER A 281 11.11 2.60 6.74
N THR A 282 10.29 3.63 6.60
CA THR A 282 10.61 4.95 7.11
C THR A 282 10.18 5.00 8.57
N GLN A 283 11.07 4.59 9.48
CA GLN A 283 10.88 4.91 10.89
C GLN A 283 10.83 6.44 11.03
N PRO A 284 9.74 7.02 11.52
CA PRO A 284 9.67 8.45 11.79
C PRO A 284 10.78 8.84 12.76
N TYR A 285 11.64 9.78 12.35
CA TYR A 285 12.60 10.40 13.26
C TYR A 285 11.84 11.09 14.40
N ILE A 286 12.10 10.70 15.63
CA ILE A 286 11.60 11.39 16.83
C ILE A 286 12.69 12.37 17.27
N PRO A 287 12.45 13.69 17.20
CA PRO A 287 13.43 14.69 17.62
C PRO A 287 13.82 14.53 19.10
N LYS A 288 15.10 14.76 19.45
CA LYS A 288 15.62 14.64 20.82
C LYS A 288 14.90 15.57 21.81
N GLU A 289 14.37 16.67 21.31
CA GLU A 289 13.59 17.66 22.04
C GLU A 289 12.38 17.03 22.75
N PHE A 290 11.79 15.96 22.21
CA PHE A 290 10.70 15.23 22.86
C PHE A 290 11.14 14.52 24.14
N SER A 291 12.28 13.81 24.11
CA SER A 291 12.78 13.09 25.29
C SER A 291 13.34 14.06 26.33
N GLU A 292 13.99 15.14 25.90
CA GLU A 292 14.45 16.22 26.77
C GLU A 292 13.28 16.92 27.47
N LEU A 293 12.18 17.20 26.75
CA LEU A 293 10.98 17.78 27.36
C LEU A 293 10.40 16.85 28.42
N ILE A 294 10.27 15.55 28.12
CA ILE A 294 9.76 14.56 29.07
C ILE A 294 10.61 14.54 30.34
N SER A 295 11.93 14.43 30.19
CA SER A 295 12.88 14.41 31.31
C SER A 295 12.79 15.70 32.14
N ASN A 296 12.84 16.86 31.49
CA ASN A 296 12.82 18.16 32.17
C ASN A 296 11.48 18.46 32.83
N PHE A 297 10.36 18.05 32.23
CA PHE A 297 9.03 18.19 32.83
C PHE A 297 8.91 17.34 34.09
N ASN A 298 9.30 16.06 34.02
CA ASN A 298 9.22 15.14 35.16
C ASN A 298 10.16 15.50 36.31
N LYS A 299 11.28 16.19 36.05
CA LYS A 299 12.13 16.76 37.11
C LYS A 299 11.49 17.95 37.84
N LYS A 300 10.67 18.74 37.14
CA LYS A 300 10.06 19.97 37.67
C LYS A 300 8.69 19.73 38.31
N SER A 301 7.95 18.75 37.81
CA SER A 301 6.57 18.49 38.21
C SER A 301 6.51 17.49 39.36
N SER A 302 5.83 17.85 40.45
CA SER A 302 5.54 16.96 41.58
C SER A 302 4.17 16.28 41.51
N THR A 303 3.24 16.83 40.72
CA THR A 303 1.83 16.42 40.65
C THR A 303 1.51 15.60 39.40
N TRP A 304 2.10 15.98 38.27
CA TRP A 304 1.91 15.34 36.96
C TRP A 304 3.17 14.61 36.52
N LYS A 305 3.01 13.46 35.87
CA LYS A 305 4.07 12.78 35.12
C LYS A 305 3.72 12.81 33.64
N VAL A 306 4.69 13.19 32.82
CA VAL A 306 4.57 13.11 31.35
C VAL A 306 5.32 11.90 30.84
N SER A 307 4.75 11.26 29.84
CA SER A 307 5.38 10.21 29.05
C SER A 307 5.10 10.46 27.56
N SER A 308 5.79 9.74 26.69
CA SER A 308 5.42 9.72 25.27
C SER A 308 4.02 9.12 25.12
N GLY A 309 3.21 9.61 24.18
CA GLY A 309 1.79 9.22 24.09
C GLY A 309 1.58 7.79 23.60
N GLN A 310 1.44 6.82 24.52
CA GLN A 310 1.43 5.39 24.17
C GLN A 310 0.06 4.84 23.75
N ASN A 311 -1.02 5.50 24.16
CA ASN A 311 -2.37 4.94 24.08
C ASN A 311 -3.17 5.58 22.93
N PHE A 312 -3.95 4.73 22.29
CA PHE A 312 -4.99 5.08 21.34
C PHE A 312 -6.09 5.88 22.05
N LEU A 313 -6.36 7.08 21.55
CA LEU A 313 -7.49 7.87 22.00
C LEU A 313 -8.64 7.73 20.99
N HIS A 314 -9.78 7.21 21.45
CA HIS A 314 -10.98 7.10 20.62
C HIS A 314 -11.71 8.44 20.54
N ILE A 315 -11.39 9.20 19.51
CA ILE A 315 -11.92 10.55 19.31
C ILE A 315 -13.29 10.57 18.61
N GLY A 316 -13.86 9.39 18.31
CA GLY A 316 -15.21 9.24 17.76
C GLY A 316 -15.22 9.41 16.23
N ARG A 317 -16.34 9.08 15.58
CA ARG A 317 -16.52 9.09 14.11
C ARG A 317 -15.38 8.39 13.35
N GLN A 318 -14.87 7.26 13.87
CA GLN A 318 -13.76 6.50 13.28
C GLN A 318 -12.47 7.32 13.10
N SER A 319 -12.29 8.38 13.90
CA SER A 319 -11.09 9.22 13.88
C SER A 319 -10.12 8.77 14.96
N TYR A 320 -8.97 8.29 14.52
CA TYR A 320 -7.93 7.76 15.38
C TYR A 320 -6.98 8.89 15.81
N CYS A 321 -6.55 8.87 17.08
CA CYS A 321 -5.50 9.76 17.57
C CYS A 321 -4.48 8.97 18.38
N PHE A 322 -3.23 9.14 17.99
CA PHE A 322 -2.07 8.76 18.76
C PHE A 322 -1.39 10.06 19.16
N ALA A 323 -1.67 10.55 20.35
CA ALA A 323 -1.13 11.82 20.84
C ALA A 323 0.39 11.75 21.03
N ASP A 324 1.05 12.91 21.08
CA ASP A 324 2.50 13.02 21.24
C ASP A 324 2.95 12.78 22.68
N PHE A 325 2.17 13.30 23.63
CA PHE A 325 2.43 13.17 25.06
C PHE A 325 1.19 12.68 25.81
N LEU A 326 1.43 11.93 26.88
CA LEU A 326 0.43 11.52 27.86
C LEU A 326 0.84 12.07 29.23
N PHE A 327 -0.07 12.82 29.84
CA PHE A 327 0.03 13.34 31.20
C PHE A 327 -0.84 12.49 32.11
N THR A 328 -0.25 12.02 33.20
CA THR A 328 -0.92 11.23 34.23
C THR A 328 -0.69 11.88 35.58
N ASN A 329 -1.69 11.82 36.47
CA ASN A 329 -1.57 12.30 37.85
C ASN A 329 -1.94 11.19 38.85
N LYS A 330 -1.77 11.46 40.14
CA LYS A 330 -2.11 10.50 41.21
C LYS A 330 -3.61 10.17 41.31
N THR A 331 -4.48 10.93 40.64
CA THR A 331 -5.93 10.68 40.61
C THR A 331 -6.37 9.90 39.37
N ASN A 332 -5.43 9.29 38.62
CA ASN A 332 -5.68 8.47 37.43
C ASN A 332 -6.42 9.20 36.29
N LYS A 333 -6.32 10.54 36.22
CA LYS A 333 -6.77 11.29 35.04
C LYS A 333 -5.67 11.30 33.98
N ASP A 334 -5.96 10.66 32.86
CA ASP A 334 -5.10 10.65 31.68
C ASP A 334 -5.48 11.80 30.75
N ILE A 335 -4.50 12.60 30.37
CA ILE A 335 -4.69 13.71 29.44
C ILE A 335 -3.65 13.64 28.34
N HIS A 336 -4.12 13.74 27.12
CA HIS A 336 -3.33 13.62 25.90
C HIS A 336 -3.01 14.99 25.32
N LEU A 337 -1.84 15.13 24.70
CA LEU A 337 -1.46 16.32 23.95
C LEU A 337 -0.97 15.92 22.56
N GLU A 338 -1.63 16.43 21.52
CA GLU A 338 -1.23 16.28 20.11
C GLU A 338 -0.67 17.61 19.59
N MET A 339 0.50 17.56 18.96
CA MET A 339 1.31 18.72 18.57
C MET A 339 1.19 19.01 17.07
N PHE A 340 0.71 20.20 16.73
CA PHE A 340 0.53 20.69 15.37
C PHE A 340 1.58 21.74 15.00
N HIS A 341 2.62 21.28 14.31
CA HIS A 341 3.68 22.11 13.75
C HIS A 341 3.17 22.98 12.58
N ARG A 342 3.94 23.99 12.14
CA ARG A 342 3.55 24.97 11.10
C ARG A 342 3.07 24.39 9.75
N TRP A 343 3.42 23.13 9.47
CA TRP A 343 3.05 22.41 8.26
C TRP A 343 1.78 21.57 8.40
N HIS A 344 1.20 21.48 9.61
CA HIS A 344 0.08 20.58 9.92
C HIS A 344 -1.30 21.26 9.79
N SER A 345 -1.45 22.21 8.86
CA SER A 345 -2.69 23.00 8.74
C SER A 345 -3.91 22.13 8.46
N SER A 346 -3.82 21.17 7.54
CA SER A 346 -4.95 20.28 7.21
C SER A 346 -5.29 19.32 8.34
N GLN A 347 -4.28 18.73 9.00
CA GLN A 347 -4.47 17.82 10.12
C GLN A 347 -5.12 18.54 11.33
N LEU A 348 -4.73 19.80 11.58
CA LEU A 348 -5.34 20.61 12.64
C LEU A 348 -6.83 20.86 12.35
N VAL A 349 -7.16 21.22 11.11
CA VAL A 349 -8.56 21.43 10.69
C VAL A 349 -9.39 20.16 10.87
N ASP A 350 -8.88 19.02 10.40
CA ASP A 350 -9.55 17.72 10.56
C ASP A 350 -9.76 17.38 12.04
N ARG A 351 -8.74 17.61 12.88
CA ARG A 351 -8.83 17.31 14.31
C ARG A 351 -9.86 18.20 15.01
N ILE A 352 -9.84 19.51 14.78
CA ILE A 352 -10.82 20.44 15.37
C ILE A 352 -12.24 20.05 14.96
N LYS A 353 -12.49 19.76 13.67
CA LYS A 353 -13.79 19.30 13.18
C LYS A 353 -14.25 17.99 13.81
N THR A 354 -13.31 17.11 14.16
CA THR A 354 -13.62 15.82 14.80
C THR A 354 -14.09 16.03 16.25
N ILE A 355 -13.47 16.96 16.98
CA ILE A 355 -13.67 17.09 18.44
C ILE A 355 -14.57 18.23 18.87
N LYS A 356 -14.92 19.17 17.98
CA LYS A 356 -15.71 20.35 18.31
C LYS A 356 -17.05 20.05 19.00
N ASP A 357 -17.66 18.90 18.68
CA ASP A 357 -18.99 18.51 19.18
C ASP A 357 -18.88 17.65 20.46
N ARG A 358 -17.69 17.50 21.07
CA ARG A 358 -17.47 16.62 22.24
C ARG A 358 -17.15 17.42 23.50
N ASP A 359 -17.90 17.15 24.56
CA ASP A 359 -17.76 17.85 25.85
C ASP A 359 -16.63 17.28 26.73
N ASP A 360 -16.32 15.99 26.61
CA ASP A 360 -15.35 15.30 27.49
C ASP A 360 -14.28 14.54 26.69
N CYS A 361 -13.55 15.27 25.84
CA CYS A 361 -12.39 14.73 25.12
C CYS A 361 -11.11 15.05 25.91
N PRO A 362 -10.37 14.06 26.46
CA PRO A 362 -9.15 14.30 27.23
C PRO A 362 -7.95 14.61 26.30
N LEU A 363 -8.16 15.42 25.26
CA LEU A 363 -7.16 15.84 24.30
C LEU A 363 -6.95 17.36 24.35
N ILE A 364 -5.69 17.76 24.52
CA ILE A 364 -5.20 19.11 24.31
C ILE A 364 -4.63 19.21 22.90
N LEU A 365 -4.97 20.27 22.17
CA LEU A 365 -4.32 20.61 20.91
C LEU A 365 -3.16 21.58 21.18
N GLY A 366 -1.93 21.10 21.00
CA GLY A 366 -0.74 21.95 20.92
C GLY A 366 -0.68 22.60 19.55
N ILE A 367 -0.88 23.91 19.45
CA ILE A 367 -0.92 24.64 18.18
C ILE A 367 0.28 25.59 18.10
N CYS A 368 1.13 25.39 17.10
CA CYS A 368 2.20 26.33 16.80
C CYS A 368 1.62 27.74 16.49
N LYS A 369 2.21 28.81 17.06
CA LYS A 369 1.74 30.19 16.88
C LYS A 369 1.68 30.61 15.41
N GLN A 370 2.54 30.06 14.56
CA GLN A 370 2.50 30.33 13.12
C GLN A 370 1.20 29.79 12.48
N LEU A 371 0.66 28.65 12.95
CA LEU A 371 -0.68 28.18 12.55
C LEU A 371 -1.79 29.04 13.14
N LYS A 372 -1.70 29.40 14.43
CA LYS A 372 -2.66 30.29 15.11
C LYS A 372 -2.84 31.61 14.35
N ASN A 373 -1.74 32.15 13.81
CA ASN A 373 -1.73 33.45 13.14
C ASN A 373 -2.21 33.39 11.67
N LYS A 374 -2.47 32.20 11.09
CA LYS A 374 -3.04 32.11 9.74
C LYS A 374 -4.49 32.56 9.75
N LYS A 375 -4.80 33.63 9.01
CA LYS A 375 -6.14 34.24 8.92
C LYS A 375 -7.24 33.21 8.63
N GLU A 376 -6.98 32.29 7.70
CA GLU A 376 -7.93 31.24 7.28
C GLU A 376 -8.30 30.26 8.41
N LEU A 377 -7.42 30.05 9.40
CA LEU A 377 -7.62 29.09 10.48
C LEU A 377 -8.22 29.74 11.73
N GLN A 378 -8.14 31.07 11.87
CA GLN A 378 -8.60 31.78 13.07
C GLN A 378 -10.07 31.53 13.40
N PRO A 379 -11.03 31.56 12.45
CA PRO A 379 -12.43 31.28 12.76
C PRO A 379 -12.61 29.91 13.41
N LEU A 380 -11.97 28.88 12.83
CA LEU A 380 -12.06 27.50 13.31
C LEU A 380 -11.38 27.30 14.68
N ILE A 381 -10.21 27.92 14.86
CA ILE A 381 -9.46 27.86 16.12
C ILE A 381 -10.20 28.62 17.23
N ASN A 382 -10.93 29.69 16.92
CA ASN A 382 -11.64 30.48 17.92
C ASN A 382 -12.99 29.86 18.30
N ASP A 383 -13.73 29.31 17.33
CA ASP A 383 -15.08 28.74 17.52
C ASP A 383 -15.12 27.52 18.45
N SER A 384 -14.02 26.78 18.52
CA SER A 384 -13.92 25.52 19.27
C SER A 384 -13.64 25.73 20.77
N VAL A 385 -14.44 26.55 21.48
CA VAL A 385 -14.20 26.99 22.87
C VAL A 385 -14.04 25.83 23.86
N LYS A 386 -14.74 24.71 23.63
CA LYS A 386 -14.69 23.51 24.47
C LYS A 386 -13.37 22.73 24.39
N VAL A 387 -12.56 23.00 23.36
CA VAL A 387 -11.30 22.30 23.12
C VAL A 387 -10.16 23.04 23.80
N LYS A 388 -9.46 22.35 24.71
CA LYS A 388 -8.25 22.87 25.36
C LYS A 388 -7.14 23.04 24.33
N LYS A 389 -6.58 24.25 24.24
CA LYS A 389 -5.54 24.63 23.26
C LYS A 389 -4.33 25.17 23.98
N PHE A 390 -3.16 24.63 23.66
CA PHE A 390 -1.88 25.09 24.16
C PHE A 390 -1.08 25.68 23.00
N TYR A 391 -0.56 26.91 23.15
CA TYR A 391 0.15 27.59 22.06
C TYR A 391 1.66 27.64 22.31
N TYR A 392 2.45 27.31 21.30
CA TYR A 392 3.92 27.29 21.37
C TYR A 392 4.56 27.91 20.13
N ASN A 393 5.87 28.24 20.19
CA ASN A 393 6.62 28.71 19.03
C ASN A 393 7.06 27.50 18.18
N ASP A 394 8.35 27.18 18.11
CA ASP A 394 8.85 26.03 17.34
C ASP A 394 8.72 24.71 18.11
N PHE A 395 9.01 24.71 19.41
CA PHE A 395 8.78 23.59 20.32
C PHE A 395 8.40 24.08 21.73
N PRO A 396 7.53 23.38 22.49
CA PRO A 396 7.19 23.73 23.87
C PRO A 396 8.37 23.67 24.82
N THR A 397 8.37 24.52 25.84
CA THR A 397 9.27 24.37 26.99
C THR A 397 8.57 23.64 28.13
N SER A 398 9.31 22.85 28.92
CA SER A 398 8.77 22.14 30.09
C SER A 398 8.07 23.07 31.08
N SER A 399 8.60 24.28 31.31
CA SER A 399 8.00 25.26 32.22
C SER A 399 6.67 25.81 31.68
N SER A 400 6.59 26.14 30.38
CA SER A 400 5.35 26.64 29.77
C SER A 400 4.24 25.58 29.81
N LEU A 401 4.61 24.32 29.59
CA LEU A 401 3.67 23.22 29.57
C LEU A 401 3.18 22.87 30.98
N LEU A 402 4.07 22.85 31.97
CA LEU A 402 3.71 22.62 33.37
C LEU A 402 2.76 23.70 33.88
N ARG A 403 3.04 24.97 33.58
CA ARG A 403 2.14 26.08 33.90
C ARG A 403 0.75 25.87 33.30
N PHE A 404 0.69 25.56 32.00
CA PHE A 404 -0.59 25.33 31.31
C PHE A 404 -1.38 24.17 31.92
N ILE A 405 -0.73 23.03 32.19
CA ILE A 405 -1.37 21.85 32.77
C ILE A 405 -1.96 22.19 34.15
N ASN A 406 -1.18 22.85 35.02
CA ASN A 406 -1.64 23.22 36.37
C ASN A 406 -2.79 24.25 36.36
N GLU A 407 -2.81 25.17 35.40
CA GLU A 407 -3.88 26.19 35.28
C GLU A 407 -5.17 25.61 34.69
N THR A 408 -5.06 24.68 33.73
CA THR A 408 -6.18 24.23 32.88
C THR A 408 -6.78 22.89 33.34
N ILE A 409 -6.08 22.14 34.16
CA ILE A 409 -6.47 20.81 34.63
C ILE A 409 -6.37 20.80 36.15
N LYS A 410 -7.47 21.20 36.79
CA LYS A 410 -7.65 21.08 38.24
C LYS A 410 -7.98 19.64 38.64
#